data_AF-A0A4P7LKN7-F1
#
_entry.id   AF-A0A4P7LKN7-F1
#
_cell.length_a   1.000
_cell.length_b   1.000
_cell.length_c   1.000
_cell.angle_alpha   90.00
_cell.angle_beta   90.00
_cell.angle_gamma   90.00
#
_symmetry.space_group_name_H-M   'P 1'
#
loop_
_entity.id
_entity.type
_entity.pdbx_description
1 polymer ?
#
loop_
_entity_poly.entity_id
_entity_poly.type
_entity_poly.pdbx_seq_one_letter_code
_entity_poly.pdbx_strand_id
1 'polypeptide(L)'
;MTYQTDLLLVPSAPILDVARYASWPFPGLTARETAQSVLAQSAEYKQAIAATILSGPAWTTESEVRAAIPQDWKDALGRFFHASLCQREGEQHGIDVKHVSHDGGGFHIGYRARPTA
;
A
#
# COMPACT_ATOMS: atom_id res chain seq x y z
N MET A 1 -2.00 30.91 -6.18
CA MET A 1 -2.41 29.58 -5.68
C MET A 1 -1.17 28.72 -5.69
N THR A 2 -0.55 28.57 -4.53
CA THR A 2 0.69 27.83 -4.36
C THR A 2 0.31 26.36 -4.25
N TYR A 3 0.64 25.56 -5.26
CA TYR A 3 0.63 24.10 -5.11
C TYR A 3 1.71 23.78 -4.10
N GLN A 4 1.35 23.61 -2.85
CA GLN A 4 2.24 22.99 -1.88
C GLN A 4 2.27 21.51 -2.25
N THR A 5 3.10 21.19 -3.22
CA THR A 5 3.64 19.85 -3.43
C THR A 5 4.57 19.59 -2.24
N ASP A 6 4.01 19.52 -1.04
CA ASP A 6 4.69 18.80 0.04
C ASP A 6 4.87 17.41 -0.55
N LEU A 7 6.12 17.10 -0.91
CA LEU A 7 6.53 15.74 -1.23
C LEU A 7 6.05 14.90 -0.06
N LEU A 8 4.93 14.19 -0.23
CA LEU A 8 4.39 13.30 0.78
C LEU A 8 5.40 12.16 0.85
N LEU A 9 6.37 12.33 1.76
CA LEU A 9 7.40 11.35 2.01
C LEU A 9 6.68 10.08 2.44
N VAL A 10 6.89 9.01 1.67
CA VAL A 10 6.39 7.69 2.03
C VAL A 10 7.09 7.32 3.35
N PRO A 11 6.33 7.05 4.43
CA PRO A 11 6.92 6.71 5.72
C PRO A 11 7.78 5.45 5.58
N SER A 12 8.90 5.38 6.29
CA SER A 12 9.73 4.17 6.32
C SER A 12 8.99 2.99 6.94
N ALA A 13 9.36 1.77 6.54
CA ALA A 13 8.79 0.56 7.10
C ALA A 13 9.12 0.45 8.60
N PRO A 14 8.14 0.10 9.45
CA PRO A 14 8.41 -0.12 10.87
C PRO A 14 9.25 -1.38 11.08
N ILE A 15 9.92 -1.46 12.23
CA ILE A 15 10.61 -2.69 12.64
C ILE A 15 9.57 -3.78 12.87
N LEU A 16 9.83 -4.95 12.29
CA LEU A 16 8.95 -6.11 12.40
C LEU A 16 8.97 -6.70 13.82
N ASP A 17 7.85 -6.64 14.52
CA ASP A 17 7.69 -7.22 15.87
C ASP A 17 7.42 -8.73 15.80
N VAL A 18 8.48 -9.50 15.53
CA VAL A 18 8.42 -10.97 15.47
C VAL A 18 8.16 -11.58 16.85
N ALA A 19 8.69 -10.96 17.91
CA ALA A 19 8.61 -11.47 19.27
C ALA A 19 7.15 -11.58 19.75
N ARG A 20 6.29 -10.63 19.36
CA ARG A 20 4.85 -10.66 19.66
C ARG A 20 4.14 -11.94 19.20
N TYR A 21 4.60 -12.57 18.12
CA TYR A 21 3.97 -13.76 17.54
C TYR A 21 4.75 -15.04 17.79
N ALA A 22 5.82 -14.99 18.60
CA ALA A 22 6.69 -16.14 18.84
C ALA A 22 5.96 -17.31 19.50
N SER A 23 5.01 -17.03 20.40
CA SER A 23 4.25 -18.04 21.13
C SER A 23 3.01 -18.53 20.38
N TRP A 24 2.44 -17.71 19.49
CA TRP A 24 1.19 -17.97 18.79
C TRP A 24 1.22 -17.42 17.35
N PRO A 25 1.97 -18.05 16.44
CA PRO A 25 1.89 -17.72 15.02
C PRO A 25 0.56 -18.16 14.42
N PHE A 26 0.16 -17.59 13.29
CA PHE A 26 -1.00 -18.09 12.54
C PHE A 26 -0.77 -19.52 12.06
N PRO A 27 -1.82 -20.36 11.97
CA PRO A 27 -1.70 -21.73 11.49
C PRO A 27 -1.00 -21.80 10.12
N GLY A 28 0.07 -22.59 10.04
CA GLY A 28 0.85 -22.77 8.81
C GLY A 28 1.85 -21.66 8.49
N LEU A 29 2.01 -20.66 9.37
CA LEU A 29 3.01 -19.59 9.24
C LEU A 29 4.04 -19.65 10.36
N THR A 30 5.25 -19.16 10.10
CA THR A 30 6.21 -18.82 11.15
C THR A 30 5.80 -17.54 11.89
N ALA A 31 6.40 -17.27 13.05
CA ALA A 31 6.20 -16.01 13.77
C ALA A 31 6.57 -14.78 12.92
N ARG A 32 7.64 -14.89 12.13
CA ARG A 32 8.05 -13.83 11.20
C ARG A 32 6.98 -13.59 10.15
N GLU A 33 6.54 -14.64 9.46
CA GLU A 33 5.51 -14.51 8.42
C GLU A 33 4.17 -14.02 8.96
N THR A 34 3.83 -14.39 10.20
CA THR A 34 2.67 -13.84 10.91
C THR A 34 2.81 -12.33 11.09
N ALA A 35 3.97 -11.87 11.59
CA ALA A 35 4.25 -10.44 11.73
C ALA A 35 4.17 -9.71 10.37
N GLN A 36 4.70 -10.30 9.30
CA GLN A 36 4.66 -9.72 7.95
C GLN A 36 3.24 -9.64 7.40
N SER A 37 2.45 -10.71 7.58
CA SER A 37 1.06 -10.76 7.16
C SER A 37 0.19 -9.75 7.91
N VAL A 38 0.42 -9.56 9.22
CA VAL A 38 -0.27 -8.53 10.00
C VAL A 38 0.14 -7.14 9.55
N LEU A 39 1.45 -6.90 9.34
CA LEU A 39 1.94 -5.62 8.85
C LEU A 39 1.36 -5.27 7.46
N ALA A 40 1.21 -6.26 6.57
CA ALA A 40 0.58 -6.08 5.27
C ALA A 40 -0.88 -5.59 5.36
N GLN A 41 -1.58 -5.87 6.45
CA GLN A 41 -2.98 -5.45 6.64
C GLN A 41 -3.12 -4.20 7.52
N SER A 42 -2.00 -3.66 8.00
CA SER A 42 -1.96 -2.56 8.97
C SER A 42 -2.38 -1.22 8.37
N ALA A 43 -2.77 -0.28 9.22
CA ALA A 43 -3.10 1.08 8.78
C ALA A 43 -1.84 1.83 8.33
N GLU A 44 -0.71 1.54 8.96
CA GLU A 44 0.61 2.09 8.66
C GLU A 44 1.03 1.75 7.23
N TYR A 45 0.83 0.49 6.81
CA TYR A 45 1.16 0.12 5.44
C TYR A 45 0.20 0.74 4.42
N LYS A 46 -1.10 0.83 4.74
CA LYS A 46 -2.08 1.51 3.89
C LYS A 46 -1.76 2.99 3.71
N GLN A 47 -1.26 3.65 4.76
CA GLN A 47 -0.74 5.02 4.68
C GLN A 47 0.48 5.11 3.75
N ALA A 48 1.39 4.13 3.77
CA ALA A 48 2.52 4.10 2.86
C ALA A 48 2.10 3.92 1.38
N ILE A 49 1.12 3.06 1.11
CA ILE A 49 0.53 2.91 -0.23
C ILE A 49 -0.13 4.21 -0.67
N ALA A 50 -0.95 4.82 0.20
CA ALA A 50 -1.63 6.09 -0.09
C ALA A 50 -0.64 7.24 -0.35
N ALA A 51 0.41 7.38 0.47
CA ALA A 51 1.47 8.37 0.26
C ALA A 51 2.18 8.16 -1.08
N THR A 52 2.40 6.90 -1.47
CA THR A 52 3.00 6.55 -2.77
C THR A 52 2.10 6.99 -3.94
N ILE A 53 0.79 6.74 -3.84
CA ILE A 53 -0.20 7.17 -4.84
C ILE A 53 -0.24 8.69 -4.95
N LEU A 54 -0.33 9.39 -3.82
CA LEU A 54 -0.49 10.84 -3.77
C LEU A 54 0.77 11.61 -4.22
N SER A 55 1.95 11.00 -4.07
CA SER A 55 3.22 11.54 -4.59
C SER A 55 3.45 11.22 -6.07
N GLY A 56 2.60 10.38 -6.67
CA GLY A 56 2.68 9.96 -8.06
C GLY A 56 2.01 10.91 -9.05
N PRO A 57 1.91 10.51 -10.33
CA PRO A 57 1.12 11.24 -11.32
C PRO A 57 -0.37 11.23 -10.96
N ALA A 58 -1.14 12.15 -11.55
CA ALA A 58 -2.57 12.30 -11.27
C ALA A 58 -3.40 11.01 -11.48
N TRP A 59 -2.93 10.13 -12.34
CA TRP A 59 -3.46 8.78 -12.53
C TRP A 59 -2.31 7.78 -12.46
N THR A 60 -2.44 6.73 -11.65
CA THR A 60 -1.44 5.67 -11.54
C THR A 60 -2.08 4.28 -11.42
N THR A 61 -1.38 3.25 -11.85
CA THR A 61 -1.81 1.84 -11.77
C THR A 61 -1.19 1.13 -10.57
N GLU A 62 -1.79 0.03 -10.12
CA GLU A 62 -1.21 -0.84 -9.08
C GLU A 62 0.24 -1.25 -9.37
N SER A 63 0.56 -1.55 -10.63
CA SER A 63 1.93 -1.91 -11.04
C SER A 63 2.92 -0.77 -10.83
N GLU A 64 2.53 0.46 -11.14
CA GLU A 64 3.36 1.65 -10.93
C GLU A 64 3.53 1.96 -9.44
N VAL A 65 2.45 1.87 -8.67
CA VAL A 65 2.50 2.01 -7.20
C VAL A 65 3.43 0.95 -6.61
N ARG A 66 3.30 -0.30 -7.04
CA ARG A 66 4.17 -1.42 -6.61
C ARG A 66 5.64 -1.14 -6.91
N ALA A 67 5.94 -0.55 -8.06
CA ALA A 67 7.30 -0.16 -8.42
C ALA A 67 7.82 0.97 -7.51
N ALA A 68 6.98 1.98 -7.25
CA ALA A 68 7.33 3.18 -6.50
C ALA A 68 7.42 3.00 -4.98
N ILE A 69 6.77 1.99 -4.39
CA ILE A 69 6.91 1.72 -2.95
C ILE A 69 8.40 1.47 -2.61
N PRO A 70 8.93 2.12 -1.55
CA PRO A 70 10.29 1.94 -1.09
C PRO A 70 10.70 0.47 -0.83
N GLN A 71 11.98 0.17 -1.01
CA GLN A 71 12.50 -1.20 -0.91
C GLN A 71 12.43 -1.76 0.51
N ASP A 72 12.58 -0.92 1.54
CA ASP A 72 12.45 -1.32 2.95
C ASP A 72 11.07 -1.93 3.26
N TRP A 73 9.99 -1.39 2.68
CA TRP A 73 8.66 -2.00 2.78
C TRP A 73 8.56 -3.35 2.09
N LYS A 74 9.16 -3.50 0.89
CA LYS A 74 9.20 -4.78 0.16
C LYS A 74 9.93 -5.83 0.99
N ASP A 75 11.05 -5.46 1.61
CA ASP A 75 11.86 -6.33 2.45
C ASP A 75 11.14 -6.67 3.78
N ALA A 76 10.48 -5.68 4.40
CA ALA A 76 9.72 -5.87 5.63
C ALA A 76 8.55 -6.84 5.43
N LEU A 77 7.80 -6.72 4.33
CA LEU A 77 6.59 -7.50 4.05
C LEU A 77 6.87 -8.85 3.36
N GLY A 78 7.98 -8.96 2.63
CA GLY A 78 8.35 -10.17 1.90
C GLY A 78 7.23 -10.64 0.95
N ARG A 79 6.84 -11.92 1.07
CA ARG A 79 5.81 -12.51 0.20
C ARG A 79 4.40 -11.92 0.35
N PHE A 80 4.16 -11.16 1.41
CA PHE A 80 2.86 -10.54 1.68
C PHE A 80 2.73 -9.12 1.08
N PHE A 81 3.75 -8.65 0.38
CA PHE A 81 3.78 -7.33 -0.26
C PHE A 81 2.73 -7.19 -1.39
N HIS A 82 1.86 -6.18 -1.29
CA HIS A 82 0.85 -5.81 -2.29
C HIS A 82 0.72 -4.29 -2.40
N ALA A 83 0.30 -3.76 -3.55
CA ALA A 83 0.19 -2.31 -3.76
C ALA A 83 -1.28 -1.87 -3.93
N SER A 84 -2.18 -2.59 -3.27
CA SER A 84 -3.62 -2.44 -3.44
C SER A 84 -4.29 -1.73 -2.28
N LEU A 85 -5.20 -0.81 -2.62
CA LEU A 85 -6.21 -0.27 -1.72
C LEU A 85 -7.59 -0.58 -2.29
N CYS A 86 -8.55 -0.93 -1.42
CA CYS A 86 -9.95 -0.95 -1.82
C CYS A 86 -10.54 0.48 -1.84
N GLN A 87 -11.71 0.66 -2.47
CA GLN A 87 -12.37 1.97 -2.57
C GLN A 87 -12.53 2.65 -1.21
N ARG A 88 -12.96 1.92 -0.17
CA ARG A 88 -13.14 2.46 1.18
C ARG A 88 -11.84 2.98 1.79
N GLU A 89 -10.71 2.30 1.54
CA GLU A 89 -9.40 2.73 2.04
C GLU A 89 -8.88 3.93 1.25
N GLY A 90 -9.05 3.94 -0.08
CA GLY A 90 -8.71 5.09 -0.92
C GLY A 90 -9.47 6.36 -0.51
N GLU A 91 -10.78 6.25 -0.24
CA GLU A 91 -11.61 7.39 0.13
C GLU A 91 -11.14 8.11 1.40
N GLN A 92 -10.62 7.37 2.38
CA GLN A 92 -10.04 7.92 3.63
C GLN A 92 -8.83 8.83 3.37
N HIS A 93 -8.18 8.68 2.22
CA HIS A 93 -7.00 9.42 1.81
C HIS A 93 -7.26 10.35 0.61
N GLY A 94 -8.53 10.54 0.22
CA GLY A 94 -8.86 11.37 -0.94
C GLY A 94 -8.47 10.73 -2.28
N ILE A 95 -8.43 9.41 -2.36
CA ILE A 95 -8.07 8.64 -3.57
C ILE A 95 -9.31 7.93 -4.11
N ASP A 96 -9.59 8.09 -5.40
CA ASP A 96 -10.57 7.27 -6.11
C ASP A 96 -9.90 6.01 -6.65
N VAL A 97 -10.53 4.85 -6.44
CA VAL A 97 -10.04 3.55 -6.88
C VAL A 97 -10.93 3.02 -8.01
N LYS A 98 -10.33 2.65 -9.14
CA LYS A 98 -11.06 2.11 -10.29
C LYS A 98 -10.55 0.73 -10.67
N HIS A 99 -11.46 -0.22 -10.83
CA HIS A 99 -11.17 -1.49 -11.47
C HIS A 99 -11.32 -1.32 -12.98
N VAL A 100 -10.24 -1.53 -13.72
CA VAL A 100 -10.20 -1.41 -15.17
C VAL A 100 -10.06 -2.81 -15.76
N SER A 101 -11.16 -3.35 -16.25
CA SER A 101 -11.20 -4.64 -16.95
C SER A 101 -10.64 -4.51 -18.36
N HIS A 102 -10.00 -5.57 -18.86
CA HIS A 102 -9.55 -5.68 -20.25
C HIS A 102 -10.47 -6.62 -21.04
N ASP A 103 -10.74 -6.28 -22.31
CA ASP A 103 -11.46 -7.18 -23.21
C ASP A 103 -10.58 -8.39 -23.53
N GLY A 104 -10.97 -9.57 -23.02
CA GLY A 104 -10.18 -10.81 -23.13
C GLY A 104 -9.79 -11.44 -21.79
N GLY A 105 -10.10 -10.77 -20.66
CA GLY A 105 -9.91 -11.30 -19.31
C GLY A 105 -8.82 -10.56 -18.52
N GLY A 106 -9.00 -10.52 -17.20
CA GLY A 106 -8.14 -9.76 -16.29
C GLY A 106 -8.63 -8.34 -16.01
N PHE A 107 -8.02 -7.73 -15.00
CA PHE A 107 -8.25 -6.34 -14.63
C PHE A 107 -6.98 -5.79 -13.98
N HIS A 108 -6.87 -4.46 -13.95
CA HIS A 108 -5.92 -3.78 -13.08
C HIS A 108 -6.65 -2.74 -12.23
N ILE A 109 -6.02 -2.35 -11.12
CA ILE A 109 -6.51 -1.28 -10.27
C ILE A 109 -5.80 0.01 -10.67
N GLY A 110 -6.59 1.06 -10.91
CA GLY A 110 -6.13 2.43 -11.13
C GLY A 110 -6.50 3.31 -9.95
N TYR A 111 -5.64 4.29 -9.66
CA TYR A 111 -5.79 5.25 -8.58
C TYR A 111 -5.74 6.67 -9.12
N ARG A 112 -6.59 7.53 -8.57
CA ARG A 112 -6.61 8.96 -8.87
C ARG A 112 -6.69 9.76 -7.58
N ALA A 113 -5.77 10.71 -7.40
CA ALA A 113 -5.91 11.69 -6.34
C ALA A 113 -7.11 12.61 -6.64
N ARG A 114 -8.02 12.77 -5.68
CA ARG A 114 -9.12 13.73 -5.81
C ARG A 114 -8.56 15.15 -5.67
N PRO A 115 -8.98 16.09 -6.54
CA PRO A 115 -8.67 17.49 -6.31
C PRO A 115 -9.29 17.92 -4.98
N THR A 116 -8.48 18.51 -4.09
CA THR A 116 -9.00 19.21 -2.92
C THR A 116 -9.85 20.38 -3.40
N ALA A 117 -11.12 20.40 -2.97
CA ALA A 117 -12.07 21.48 -3.25
C ALA A 117 -11.65 22.80 -2.59
#